data_AF-A0A2C9LJU2-F1
#
_entry.id   AF-A0A2C9LJU2-F1
#
_cell.length_a   1.000
_cell.length_b   1.000
_cell.length_c   1.000
_cell.angle_alpha   90.00
_cell.angle_beta   90.00
_cell.angle_gamma   90.00
#
_symmetry.space_group_name_H-M   'P 1'
#
loop_
_entity.id
_entity.type
_entity.pdbx_description
1 polymer ?
#
loop_
_entity_poly.entity_id
_entity_poly.type
_entity_poly.pdbx_seq_one_letter_code
_entity_poly.pdbx_strand_id
1 'polypeptide(L)'
;MSKTPLKPEELKCITVHYAELVRHINVEDIIGYLVSKFVLTFDEKNEIQSKATRADKAECLLDKILKPGPDGRFQIFVDSLAQYNELHSNVTSYMDSLRNSQIETATNIASVCGAEGCGTPIA
;
A
#
# COMPACT_ATOMS: atom_id res chain seq x y z
N MET A 1 13.35 0.10 16.61
CA MET A 1 12.77 0.00 15.25
C MET A 1 13.05 1.31 14.54
N SER A 2 13.84 1.26 13.45
CA SER A 2 14.08 2.43 12.61
C SER A 2 12.80 2.77 11.85
N LYS A 3 12.30 4.00 11.97
CA LYS A 3 11.12 4.46 11.22
C LYS A 3 11.58 4.92 9.84
N THR A 4 11.16 4.25 8.77
CA THR A 4 11.48 4.63 7.39
C THR A 4 10.46 5.64 6.86
N PRO A 5 10.89 6.66 6.11
CA PRO A 5 9.99 7.51 5.34
C PRO A 5 9.39 6.69 4.19
N LEU A 6 8.17 7.05 3.76
CA LEU A 6 7.55 6.44 2.58
C LEU A 6 8.36 6.77 1.31
N LYS A 7 8.37 5.86 0.34
CA LYS A 7 8.99 6.13 -0.97
C LYS A 7 8.21 7.25 -1.69
N PRO A 8 8.85 8.05 -2.55
CA PRO A 8 8.17 9.14 -3.25
C PRO A 8 7.02 8.66 -4.15
N GLU A 9 7.11 7.45 -4.71
CA GLU A 9 6.05 6.83 -5.51
C GLU A 9 4.82 6.47 -4.64
N GLU A 10 5.04 5.81 -3.50
CA GLU A 10 3.98 5.45 -2.54
C GLU A 10 3.27 6.71 -2.01
N LEU A 11 4.05 7.74 -1.65
CA LEU A 11 3.56 9.04 -1.21
C LEU A 11 2.67 9.69 -2.28
N LYS A 12 3.15 9.73 -3.53
CA LYS A 12 2.42 10.29 -4.68
C LYS A 12 1.10 9.55 -4.91
N CYS A 13 1.10 8.22 -4.84
CA CYS A 13 -0.12 7.41 -4.97
C CYS A 13 -1.17 7.75 -3.90
N ILE A 14 -0.78 7.86 -2.62
CA ILE A 14 -1.70 8.28 -1.55
C ILE A 14 -2.19 9.71 -1.80
N THR A 15 -1.30 10.64 -2.13
CA THR A 15 -1.65 12.06 -2.30
C THR A 15 -2.62 12.30 -3.46
N VAL A 16 -2.39 11.71 -4.63
CA VAL A 16 -3.25 11.92 -5.82
C VAL A 16 -4.67 11.37 -5.60
N HIS A 17 -4.82 10.33 -4.78
CA HIS A 17 -6.09 9.63 -4.58
C HIS A 17 -6.68 9.78 -3.18
N TYR A 18 -6.12 10.68 -2.38
CA TYR A 18 -6.51 10.96 -0.99
C TYR A 18 -8.01 11.18 -0.84
N ALA A 19 -8.63 11.99 -1.71
CA ALA A 19 -10.06 12.29 -1.65
C ALA A 19 -10.96 11.05 -1.83
N GLU A 20 -10.61 10.15 -2.77
CA GLU A 20 -11.37 8.92 -3.02
C GLU A 20 -11.16 7.90 -1.91
N LEU A 21 -9.93 7.78 -1.40
CA LEU A 21 -9.61 6.96 -0.23
C LEU A 21 -10.43 7.41 0.99
N VAL A 22 -10.47 8.70 1.31
CA VAL A 22 -11.30 9.25 2.41
C VAL A 22 -12.80 9.00 2.21
N ARG A 23 -13.28 9.07 0.97
CA ARG A 23 -14.70 8.90 0.63
C ARG A 23 -15.17 7.45 0.76
N HIS A 24 -14.34 6.50 0.32
CA HIS A 24 -14.70 5.09 0.14
C HIS A 24 -14.13 4.12 1.18
N ILE A 25 -13.05 4.45 1.89
CA ILE A 25 -12.53 3.59 2.97
C ILE A 25 -13.52 3.55 4.14
N ASN A 26 -13.83 2.34 4.61
CA ASN A 26 -14.35 2.16 5.95
C ASN A 26 -13.21 1.79 6.91
N VAL A 27 -12.88 2.72 7.80
CA VAL A 27 -11.74 2.58 8.71
C VAL A 27 -11.94 1.44 9.71
N GLU A 28 -13.18 1.20 10.13
CA GLU A 28 -13.50 0.27 11.22
C GLU A 28 -13.24 -1.19 10.82
N ASP A 29 -13.38 -1.51 9.53
CA ASP A 29 -12.98 -2.80 8.96
C ASP A 29 -11.44 -2.95 8.95
N ILE A 30 -10.73 -1.99 8.38
CA ILE A 30 -9.30 -2.15 8.06
C ILE A 30 -8.37 -1.91 9.26
N ILE A 31 -8.78 -1.12 10.25
CA ILE A 31 -7.92 -0.70 11.38
C ILE A 31 -7.52 -1.86 12.29
N GLY A 32 -8.35 -2.90 12.40
CA GLY A 32 -8.04 -4.12 13.14
C GLY A 32 -6.85 -4.86 12.53
N TYR A 33 -6.83 -5.01 11.20
CA TYR A 33 -5.75 -5.65 10.47
C TYR A 33 -4.45 -4.85 10.56
N LEU A 34 -4.51 -3.52 10.42
CA LEU A 34 -3.35 -2.64 10.49
C LEU A 34 -2.65 -2.68 11.86
N VAL A 35 -3.42 -2.76 12.95
CA VAL A 35 -2.86 -3.00 14.30
C VAL A 35 -2.29 -4.42 14.42
N SER A 36 -2.98 -5.43 13.91
CA SER A 36 -2.49 -6.82 13.95
C SER A 36 -1.19 -7.04 13.16
N LYS A 37 -0.91 -6.18 12.17
CA LYS A 37 0.33 -6.17 11.38
C LYS A 37 1.38 -5.18 11.90
N PHE A 38 1.16 -4.57 13.08
CA PHE A 38 2.04 -3.57 13.69
C PHE A 38 2.29 -2.32 12.82
N VAL A 39 1.41 -2.02 11.86
CA VAL A 39 1.45 -0.77 11.07
C VAL A 39 0.99 0.41 11.91
N LEU A 40 0.01 0.19 12.78
CA LEU A 40 -0.49 1.14 13.76
C LEU A 40 -0.31 0.57 15.17
N THR A 41 -0.01 1.44 16.12
CA THR A 41 -0.10 1.13 17.54
C THR A 41 -1.56 1.12 18.02
N PHE A 42 -1.80 0.51 19.19
CA PHE A 42 -3.12 0.55 19.82
C PHE A 42 -3.53 1.98 20.21
N ASP A 43 -2.57 2.85 20.54
CA ASP A 43 -2.80 4.27 20.81
C ASP A 43 -3.29 5.02 19.56
N GLU A 44 -2.59 4.86 18.42
CA GLU A 44 -3.01 5.42 17.14
C GLU A 44 -4.39 4.90 16.69
N LYS A 45 -4.70 3.62 16.97
CA LYS A 45 -6.05 3.09 16.75
C LYS A 45 -7.11 3.84 17.56
N ASN A 46 -6.85 4.12 18.85
CA ASN A 46 -7.80 4.86 19.68
C ASN A 46 -7.92 6.32 19.23
N GLU A 47 -6.82 6.98 18.85
CA GLU A 47 -6.84 8.33 18.28
C GLU A 47 -7.73 8.40 17.03
N ILE A 48 -7.56 7.46 16.10
CA ILE A 48 -8.38 7.34 14.89
C ILE A 48 -9.83 7.03 15.25
N GLN A 49 -10.11 6.07 16.15
CA GLN A 49 -11.49 5.73 16.52
C GLN A 49 -12.23 6.83 17.28
N SER A 50 -11.50 7.71 17.97
CA SER A 50 -12.03 8.90 18.66
C SER A 50 -12.54 9.99 17.72
N LYS A 51 -12.24 9.90 16.41
CA LYS A 51 -12.69 10.88 15.41
C LYS A 51 -14.21 10.78 15.13
N ALA A 52 -14.84 11.96 15.00
CA ALA A 52 -16.29 12.09 15.00
C ALA A 52 -17.00 11.62 13.72
N THR A 53 -16.33 11.66 12.56
CA THR A 53 -16.94 11.28 11.26
C THR A 53 -16.10 10.24 10.53
N ARG A 54 -16.70 9.45 9.64
CA ARG A 54 -15.97 8.45 8.83
C ARG A 54 -14.86 9.09 7.99
N ALA A 55 -15.10 10.30 7.46
CA ALA A 55 -14.09 11.06 6.72
C ALA A 55 -12.91 11.43 7.63
N ASP A 56 -13.16 12.03 8.80
CA ASP A 56 -12.12 12.43 9.75
C ASP A 56 -11.33 11.21 10.29
N LYS A 57 -12.00 10.07 10.51
CA LYS A 57 -11.36 8.76 10.78
C LYS A 57 -10.40 8.37 9.64
N ALA A 58 -10.83 8.47 8.37
CA ALA A 58 -10.05 8.06 7.21
C ALA A 58 -8.88 9.00 6.92
N GLU A 59 -9.07 10.31 7.08
CA GLU A 59 -8.01 11.32 6.99
C GLU A 59 -6.95 11.11 8.07
N CYS A 60 -7.38 10.89 9.32
CA CYS A 60 -6.48 10.58 10.43
C CYS A 60 -5.68 9.30 10.16
N LEU A 61 -6.32 8.25 9.61
CA LEU A 61 -5.64 7.03 9.21
C LEU A 61 -4.57 7.28 8.14
N LEU A 62 -4.91 8.01 7.06
CA LEU A 62 -3.98 8.31 5.96
C LEU A 62 -2.79 9.15 6.45
N ASP A 63 -3.00 10.11 7.35
CA ASP A 63 -1.93 10.87 8.00
C ASP A 63 -0.94 9.97 8.79
N LYS A 64 -1.43 8.95 9.52
CA LYS A 64 -0.54 7.94 10.16
C LYS A 64 0.25 7.13 9.13
N ILE A 65 -0.36 6.75 8.01
CA ILE A 65 0.33 6.02 6.92
C ILE A 65 1.38 6.91 6.23
N LEU A 66 1.19 8.23 6.17
CA LEU A 66 2.14 9.18 5.57
C LEU A 66 3.34 9.48 6.50
N LYS A 67 3.10 9.81 7.78
CA LYS A 67 4.16 10.05 8.82
C LYS A 67 5.15 8.89 8.91
N PRO A 68 6.47 9.05 9.09
CA PRO A 68 7.45 7.95 9.04
C PRO A 68 7.15 6.80 10.04
N GLY A 69 7.29 5.54 9.59
CA GLY A 69 6.78 4.37 10.29
C GLY A 69 7.53 3.07 9.97
N PRO A 70 6.96 1.88 10.24
CA PRO A 70 7.59 0.59 9.92
C PRO A 70 7.67 0.35 8.41
N ASP A 71 8.68 -0.38 7.96
CA ASP A 71 8.86 -0.68 6.54
C ASP A 71 7.74 -1.58 5.99
N GLY A 72 7.44 -1.50 4.68
CA GLY A 72 6.36 -2.26 4.04
C GLY A 72 4.93 -1.89 4.45
N ARG A 73 4.71 -0.92 5.34
CA ARG A 73 3.37 -0.49 5.78
C ARG A 73 2.43 -0.02 4.67
N PHE A 74 2.95 0.55 3.60
CA PHE A 74 2.13 0.90 2.42
C PHE A 74 1.61 -0.36 1.74
N GLN A 75 2.47 -1.36 1.53
CA GLN A 75 2.09 -2.69 1.04
C GLN A 75 1.00 -3.32 1.91
N ILE A 76 1.14 -3.25 3.25
CA ILE A 76 0.17 -3.80 4.21
C ILE A 76 -1.16 -3.02 4.19
N PHE A 77 -1.12 -1.71 3.97
CA PHE A 77 -2.32 -0.88 3.79
C PHE A 77 -3.03 -1.20 2.46
N VAL A 78 -2.28 -1.35 1.37
CA VAL A 78 -2.82 -1.80 0.07
C VAL A 78 -3.45 -3.21 0.18
N ASP A 79 -2.77 -4.12 0.88
CA ASP A 79 -3.23 -5.49 1.14
C ASP A 79 -4.48 -5.54 2.03
N SER A 80 -4.59 -4.66 3.03
CA SER A 80 -5.81 -4.52 3.83
C SER A 80 -6.95 -4.05 2.93
N LEU A 81 -6.75 -2.97 2.17
CA LEU A 81 -7.75 -2.49 1.22
C LEU A 81 -8.18 -3.57 0.23
N ALA A 82 -7.26 -4.41 -0.27
CA ALA A 82 -7.61 -5.52 -1.15
C ALA A 82 -8.54 -6.55 -0.46
N GLN A 83 -8.22 -6.98 0.77
CA GLN A 83 -9.01 -7.98 1.52
C GLN A 83 -10.41 -7.49 1.89
N TYR A 84 -10.57 -6.23 2.26
CA TYR A 84 -11.89 -5.68 2.66
C TYR A 84 -12.76 -5.25 1.46
N ASN A 85 -12.24 -5.34 0.23
CA ASN A 85 -12.84 -4.77 -0.98
C ASN A 85 -13.31 -5.82 -2.01
N GLU A 86 -13.53 -7.07 -1.58
CA GLU A 86 -14.24 -8.10 -2.38
C GLU A 86 -15.67 -7.69 -2.79
N LEU A 87 -16.23 -6.62 -2.21
CA LEU A 87 -17.59 -6.13 -2.47
C LEU A 87 -17.69 -4.81 -3.27
N HIS A 88 -16.59 -4.11 -3.59
CA HIS A 88 -16.63 -2.75 -4.15
C HIS A 88 -15.73 -2.58 -5.40
N SER A 89 -16.21 -3.12 -6.53
CA SER A 89 -15.56 -3.20 -7.86
C SER A 89 -14.76 -1.96 -8.31
N ASN A 90 -15.22 -0.74 -7.99
CA ASN A 90 -14.58 0.50 -8.42
C ASN A 90 -13.23 0.75 -7.72
N VAL A 91 -13.14 0.46 -6.42
CA VAL A 91 -11.87 0.59 -5.68
C VAL A 91 -10.92 -0.55 -6.08
N THR A 92 -11.45 -1.72 -6.47
CA THR A 92 -10.63 -2.89 -6.81
C THR A 92 -9.85 -2.68 -8.11
N SER A 93 -10.52 -2.21 -9.17
CA SER A 93 -9.86 -1.87 -10.45
C SER A 93 -8.82 -0.75 -10.29
N TYR A 94 -9.08 0.18 -9.38
CA TYR A 94 -8.16 1.28 -9.07
C TYR A 94 -6.92 0.79 -8.29
N MET A 95 -7.10 -0.03 -7.26
CA MET A 95 -5.98 -0.64 -6.50
C MET A 95 -5.21 -1.69 -7.31
N ASP A 96 -5.85 -2.39 -8.25
CA ASP A 96 -5.17 -3.27 -9.21
C ASP A 96 -4.27 -2.47 -10.16
N SER A 97 -4.69 -1.27 -10.59
CA SER A 97 -3.83 -0.34 -11.33
C SER A 97 -2.59 0.08 -10.51
N LEU A 98 -2.72 0.26 -9.20
CA LEU A 98 -1.57 0.51 -8.30
C LEU A 98 -0.66 -0.72 -8.15
N ARG A 99 -1.24 -1.93 -8.10
CA ARG A 99 -0.48 -3.19 -8.10
C ARG A 99 0.32 -3.35 -9.39
N ASN A 100 -0.29 -3.07 -10.55
CA ASN A 100 0.35 -3.17 -11.86
C ASN A 100 1.45 -2.11 -12.03
N SER A 101 1.25 -0.88 -11.52
CA SER A 101 2.29 0.16 -11.55
C SER A 101 3.56 -0.20 -10.76
N GLN A 102 3.48 -1.05 -9.73
CA GLN A 102 4.66 -1.57 -9.01
C GLN A 102 5.34 -2.77 -9.70
N ILE A 103 4.76 -3.33 -10.77
CA ILE A 103 5.37 -4.46 -11.49
C ILE A 103 6.41 -3.98 -12.52
N GLU A 104 6.20 -2.84 -13.18
CA GLU A 104 7.14 -2.30 -14.18
C GLU A 104 8.51 -1.89 -13.60
N THR A 105 8.60 -1.53 -12.32
CA THR A 105 9.88 -1.16 -11.68
C THR A 105 10.72 -2.36 -11.25
N ALA A 106 10.11 -3.53 -11.02
CA ALA A 106 10.81 -4.75 -10.62
C ALA A 106 11.28 -5.60 -11.80
N THR A 107 10.61 -5.54 -12.96
CA THR A 107 10.91 -6.44 -14.10
C THR A 107 12.05 -5.95 -14.99
N ASN A 108 12.34 -4.65 -15.02
CA ASN A 108 13.35 -4.06 -15.94
C ASN A 108 14.82 -4.25 -15.53
N ILE A 109 15.12 -4.97 -14.44
CA ILE A 109 16.49 -5.25 -13.98
C ILE A 109 16.89 -6.73 -14.04
N ALA A 110 16.09 -7.58 -14.71
CA ALA A 110 16.31 -9.03 -14.82
C ALA A 110 16.71 -9.51 -16.22
N SER A 111 17.23 -8.63 -17.10
CA SER A 111 17.63 -8.98 -18.48
C SER A 111 19.01 -8.45 -18.90
N VAL A 112 19.94 -8.29 -17.95
CA VAL A 112 21.38 -8.06 -18.23
C VAL A 112 22.23 -8.92 -17.28
N CYS A 113 22.42 -10.18 -17.67
CA CYS A 113 23.45 -11.16 -17.26
C CYS A 113 23.01 -12.51 -17.87
N GLY A 114 23.71 -13.20 -18.75
CA GLY A 114 25.11 -13.09 -19.17
C GLY A 114 25.72 -14.50 -19.22
N ALA A 115 26.20 -14.90 -20.41
CA ALA A 115 26.81 -16.21 -20.77
C ALA A 115 25.87 -17.45 -20.62
N GLU A 116 26.12 -18.63 -21.19
CA GLU A 116 27.12 -19.12 -22.19
C GLU A 116 26.39 -19.47 -23.53
N GLY A 117 26.91 -20.06 -24.63
CA GLY A 117 28.21 -20.58 -25.06
C GLY A 117 28.06 -21.90 -25.86
N CYS A 118 28.74 -22.01 -27.01
CA CYS A 118 28.95 -23.21 -27.84
C CYS A 118 27.74 -23.84 -28.60
N GLY A 119 27.59 -23.46 -29.88
CA GLY A 119 26.91 -24.29 -30.89
C GLY A 119 27.95 -25.08 -31.69
N THR A 120 27.96 -26.40 -31.55
CA THR A 120 28.87 -27.33 -32.24
C THR A 120 28.56 -27.40 -33.75
N PRO A 121 29.57 -27.48 -34.65
CA PRO A 121 29.32 -27.65 -36.08
C PRO A 121 28.74 -29.04 -36.38
N ILE A 122 27.79 -29.10 -37.31
CA ILE A 122 27.31 -30.35 -37.91
C ILE A 122 28.20 -30.67 -39.12
N ALA A 123 28.68 -31.91 -39.18
CA ALA A 123 29.49 -32.47 -40.26
C ALA A 123 28.63 -33.08 -41.38
#